data_AF-A0A0B1TP88-F1
#
_entry.id   AF-A0A0B1TP88-F1
#
_cell.length_a   1.000
_cell.length_b   1.000
_cell.length_c   1.000
_cell.angle_alpha   90.00
_cell.angle_beta   90.00
_cell.angle_gamma   90.00
#
_symmetry.space_group_name_H-M   'P 1'
#
loop_
_entity.id
_entity.type
_entity.pdbx_description
1 polymer ?
#
loop_
_entity_poly.entity_id
_entity_poly.type
_entity_poly.pdbx_seq_one_letter_code
_entity_poly.pdbx_strand_id
1 'polypeptide(L)'
;MSDEEFMSRIMDDTYLGEHDEMVTVDEISLAATAIPASFDARKKWANCRSIKTVRDQSACGSCWAVSAASAMSDRVCVRSNGKNQKFVSDTDILACCKNCGSGYVY
;
A
#
# COMPACT_ATOMS: atom_id res chain seq x y z
N MET A 1 -7.39 25.81 5.37
CA MET A 1 -6.47 25.25 4.35
C MET A 1 -7.00 25.70 3.01
N SER A 2 -6.18 26.41 2.23
CA SER A 2 -6.55 26.76 0.85
C SER A 2 -6.43 25.55 -0.07
N ASP A 3 -7.00 25.64 -1.27
CA ASP A 3 -6.86 24.58 -2.28
C ASP A 3 -5.39 24.37 -2.67
N GLU A 4 -4.61 25.45 -2.76
CA GLU A 4 -3.16 25.40 -3.01
C GLU A 4 -2.42 24.64 -1.90
N GLU A 5 -2.72 24.94 -0.63
CA GLU A 5 -2.15 24.23 0.51
C GLU A 5 -2.55 22.75 0.50
N PHE A 6 -3.78 22.42 0.11
CA PHE A 6 -4.22 21.04 -0.03
C PHE A 6 -3.45 20.31 -1.14
N MET A 7 -3.34 20.92 -2.32
CA MET A 7 -2.66 20.34 -3.48
C MET A 7 -1.17 20.11 -3.20
N SER A 8 -0.53 20.98 -2.42
CA SER A 8 0.87 20.80 -2.01
C SER A 8 1.13 19.54 -1.15
N ARG A 9 0.07 18.94 -0.58
CA ARG A 9 0.15 17.79 0.33
C ARG A 9 -0.18 16.45 -0.34
N ILE A 10 -0.65 16.46 -1.58
CA ILE A 10 -0.97 15.25 -2.34
C ILE A 10 0.08 14.98 -3.41
N MET A 11 0.00 13.81 -4.04
CA MET A 11 0.83 13.51 -5.22
C MET A 11 0.47 14.46 -6.36
N ASP A 12 1.50 14.90 -7.09
CA ASP A 12 1.34 15.70 -8.30
C ASP A 12 0.65 14.87 -9.41
N ASP A 13 -0.20 15.54 -10.20
CA ASP A 13 -1.02 14.90 -11.23
C ASP A 13 -0.20 14.37 -12.41
N THR A 14 1.02 14.88 -12.62
CA THR A 14 1.97 14.34 -13.61
C THR A 14 2.29 12.86 -13.40
N TYR A 15 2.10 12.34 -12.19
CA TYR A 15 2.30 10.93 -11.83
C TYR A 15 1.07 10.05 -12.02
N LEU A 16 -0.08 10.62 -12.40
CA LEU A 16 -1.31 9.87 -12.70
C LEU A 16 -1.36 9.36 -14.15
N GLY A 17 -0.28 9.52 -14.91
CA GLY A 17 -0.18 9.08 -16.31
C GLY A 17 -0.16 7.56 -16.49
N GLU A 18 -0.43 7.11 -17.71
CA GLU A 18 -0.29 5.69 -18.08
C GLU A 18 1.17 5.26 -17.95
N HIS A 19 1.38 4.12 -17.29
CA HIS A 19 2.67 3.44 -17.32
C HIS A 19 2.78 2.62 -18.60
N ASP A 20 3.88 2.81 -19.32
CA ASP A 20 4.20 2.07 -20.55
C ASP A 20 4.34 0.55 -20.33
N GLU A 21 4.47 0.08 -19.08
CA GLU A 21 4.44 -1.34 -18.72
C GLU A 21 3.29 -1.64 -17.75
N MET A 22 2.11 -1.92 -18.28
CA MET A 22 1.14 -2.73 -17.57
C MET A 22 1.73 -4.14 -17.42
N VAL A 23 2.26 -4.47 -16.25
CA VAL A 23 2.71 -5.83 -15.95
C VAL A 23 1.49 -6.74 -16.00
N THR A 24 1.35 -7.48 -17.10
CA THR A 24 0.32 -8.50 -17.23
C THR A 24 0.69 -9.63 -16.28
N VAL A 25 -0.06 -9.77 -15.19
CA VAL A 25 0.05 -10.95 -14.35
C VAL A 25 -0.54 -12.14 -15.11
N ASP A 26 0.18 -13.25 -15.16
CA ASP A 26 -0.37 -14.49 -15.71
C ASP A 26 -1.67 -14.83 -14.98
N GLU A 27 -2.71 -15.15 -15.75
CA GLU A 27 -4.00 -15.52 -15.19
C GLU A 27 -3.82 -16.82 -14.39
N ILE A 28 -3.86 -16.71 -13.06
CA ILE A 28 -3.78 -17.88 -12.19
C ILE A 28 -5.08 -18.65 -12.37
N SER A 29 -5.02 -19.76 -13.09
CA SER A 29 -6.10 -20.76 -13.15
C SER A 29 -6.35 -21.31 -11.74
N LEU A 30 -7.23 -20.65 -10.98
CA LEU A 30 -7.79 -21.20 -9.76
C LEU A 30 -8.61 -22.42 -10.15
N ALA A 31 -8.09 -23.62 -9.88
CA ALA A 31 -8.90 -24.83 -9.90
C ALA A 31 -10.05 -24.67 -8.90
N ALA A 32 -11.21 -24.23 -9.41
CA ALA A 32 -12.54 -24.23 -8.78
C ALA A 32 -12.60 -23.85 -7.28
N THR A 33 -11.77 -22.93 -6.80
CA THR A 33 -11.96 -22.35 -5.46
C THR A 33 -12.93 -21.19 -5.60
N ALA A 34 -14.17 -21.38 -5.16
CA ALA A 34 -15.21 -20.37 -5.23
C ALA A 34 -14.73 -19.09 -4.52
N ILE A 35 -14.58 -18.00 -5.28
CA ILE A 35 -14.32 -16.67 -4.73
C ILE A 35 -15.54 -16.31 -3.86
N PRO A 36 -15.36 -15.95 -2.58
CA PRO A 36 -16.48 -15.66 -1.71
C PRO A 36 -17.20 -14.39 -2.19
N ALA A 37 -18.53 -14.35 -2.00
CA ALA A 37 -19.35 -13.18 -2.35
C ALA A 37 -18.95 -11.90 -1.57
N SER A 38 -18.25 -12.05 -0.45
CA SER A 38 -17.68 -10.92 0.30
C SER A 38 -16.39 -11.33 1.01
N PHE A 39 -15.43 -10.42 1.07
CA PHE A 39 -14.19 -10.60 1.81
C PHE A 39 -13.79 -9.30 2.52
N ASP A 40 -13.46 -9.38 3.80
CA ASP A 40 -12.96 -8.25 4.59
C ASP A 40 -11.70 -8.69 5.33
N ALA A 41 -10.54 -8.17 4.91
CA ALA A 41 -9.24 -8.48 5.49
C ALA A 41 -9.20 -8.20 7.00
N ARG A 42 -9.91 -7.18 7.48
CA ARG A 42 -9.95 -6.78 8.90
C ARG A 42 -10.68 -7.82 9.75
N LYS A 43 -11.60 -8.58 9.15
CA LYS A 43 -12.30 -9.69 9.79
C LYS A 43 -11.49 -10.98 9.68
N LYS A 44 -10.95 -11.27 8.49
CA LYS A 44 -10.19 -12.50 8.22
C LYS A 44 -8.91 -12.59 9.07
N TRP A 45 -8.19 -11.47 9.21
CA TRP A 45 -6.94 -11.37 9.95
C TRP A 45 -7.10 -10.37 11.10
N ALA A 46 -8.11 -10.61 11.93
CA ALA A 46 -8.48 -9.69 13.01
C ALA A 46 -7.37 -9.47 14.06
N ASN A 47 -6.43 -10.42 14.18
CA ASN A 47 -5.25 -10.34 15.05
C ASN A 47 -4.13 -9.45 14.48
N CYS A 48 -4.16 -9.11 13.18
CA CYS A 48 -3.19 -8.24 12.57
C CYS A 48 -3.55 -6.77 12.77
N ARG A 49 -2.82 -6.09 13.67
CA ARG A 49 -3.03 -4.67 13.95
C ARG A 49 -2.82 -3.80 12.70
N SER A 50 -1.86 -4.15 11.85
CA SER A 50 -1.51 -3.35 10.67
C SER A 50 -2.69 -3.15 9.72
N ILE A 51 -3.48 -4.21 9.46
CA ILE A 51 -4.64 -4.20 8.56
C ILE A 51 -5.75 -3.24 9.02
N LYS A 52 -5.83 -2.99 10.33
CA LYS A 52 -6.81 -2.07 10.93
C LYS A 52 -6.27 -0.65 11.12
N THR A 53 -4.97 -0.45 10.90
CA THR A 53 -4.31 0.83 11.17
C THR A 53 -4.41 1.72 9.94
N VAL A 54 -5.16 2.82 10.05
CA VAL A 54 -5.13 3.88 9.04
C VAL A 54 -3.89 4.74 9.28
N ARG A 55 -3.01 4.82 8.29
CA ARG A 55 -1.78 5.61 8.34
C ARG A 55 -2.05 7.04 7.86
N ASP A 56 -1.36 8.00 8.46
CA ASP A 56 -1.40 9.41 8.06
C ASP A 56 -0.12 9.74 7.28
N GLN A 57 -0.26 10.17 6.04
CA GLN A 57 0.85 10.60 5.18
C GLN A 57 1.38 12.00 5.52
N SER A 58 0.71 12.71 6.42
CA SER A 58 1.03 14.08 6.84
C SER A 58 0.96 15.08 5.67
N ALA A 59 1.72 16.17 5.75
CA ALA A 59 1.86 17.18 4.70
C ALA A 59 2.89 16.76 3.64
N CYS A 60 2.73 15.57 3.06
CA CYS A 60 3.63 15.02 2.07
C CYS A 60 2.86 14.19 1.04
N GLY A 61 3.16 14.36 -0.25
CA GLY A 61 2.74 13.47 -1.33
C GLY A 61 3.47 12.12 -1.24
N SER A 62 3.25 11.36 -0.17
CA SER A 62 3.94 10.10 0.15
C SER A 62 3.03 8.88 0.15
N CYS A 63 1.81 9.02 -0.39
CA CYS A 63 0.79 7.96 -0.35
C CYS A 63 1.26 6.63 -0.96
N TRP A 64 2.13 6.67 -1.99
CA TRP A 64 2.74 5.48 -2.58
C TRP A 64 3.65 4.73 -1.58
N ALA A 65 4.47 5.45 -0.82
CA ALA A 65 5.34 4.85 0.19
C ALA A 65 4.54 4.35 1.39
N VAL A 66 3.53 5.12 1.82
CA VAL A 66 2.63 4.74 2.92
C VAL A 66 1.83 3.49 2.57
N SER A 67 1.29 3.40 1.36
CA SER A 67 0.53 2.23 0.90
C SER A 67 1.42 0.99 0.75
N ALA A 68 2.62 1.12 0.17
CA ALA A 68 3.59 0.04 0.07
C ALA A 68 4.00 -0.50 1.46
N ALA A 69 4.39 0.38 2.39
CA ALA A 69 4.75 0.00 3.76
C ALA A 69 3.58 -0.67 4.49
N SER A 70 2.35 -0.19 4.29
CA SER A 70 1.15 -0.79 4.87
C SER A 70 0.93 -2.21 4.37
N ALA A 71 0.95 -2.42 3.05
CA ALA A 71 0.79 -3.75 2.45
C ALA A 71 1.87 -4.73 2.87
N MET A 72 3.15 -4.29 2.95
CA MET A 72 4.24 -5.12 3.45
C MET A 72 4.03 -5.51 4.92
N SER A 73 3.64 -4.56 5.76
CA SER A 73 3.33 -4.82 7.18
C SER A 73 2.22 -5.84 7.35
N ASP A 74 1.16 -5.73 6.54
CA ASP A 74 0.03 -6.65 6.52
C ASP A 74 0.47 -8.06 6.13
N ARG A 75 1.23 -8.20 5.04
CA ARG A 75 1.74 -9.48 4.56
C ARG A 75 2.65 -10.15 5.60
N VAL A 76 3.53 -9.41 6.26
CA VAL A 76 4.38 -9.93 7.35
C VAL A 76 3.52 -10.47 8.49
N CYS A 77 2.48 -9.73 8.89
CA CYS A 77 1.58 -10.18 9.94
C CYS A 77 0.79 -11.43 9.53
N VAL A 78 0.18 -11.42 8.34
CA VAL A 78 -0.58 -12.55 7.80
C VAL A 78 0.28 -13.81 7.73
N ARG A 79 1.49 -13.69 7.16
CA ARG A 79 2.41 -14.82 6.99
C ARG A 79 2.90 -15.38 8.33
N SER A 80 3.11 -14.51 9.32
CA SER A 80 3.56 -14.91 10.66
C SER A 80 2.43 -15.32 11.60
N ASN A 81 1.18 -15.35 11.10
CA ASN A 81 -0.03 -15.58 11.90
C ASN A 81 -0.12 -14.66 13.13
N GLY A 82 0.23 -13.39 12.96
CA GLY A 82 0.20 -12.38 14.02
C GLY A 82 1.38 -12.39 14.98
N LYS A 83 2.39 -13.25 14.81
CA LYS A 83 3.60 -13.27 15.66
C LYS A 83 4.51 -12.07 15.39
N ASN A 84 4.60 -11.64 14.14
CA ASN A 84 5.35 -10.45 13.76
C ASN A 84 4.36 -9.35 13.34
N GLN A 85 4.25 -8.30 14.16
CA GLN A 85 3.36 -7.16 13.93
C GLN A 85 4.13 -5.83 13.85
N LYS A 86 5.38 -5.89 13.38
CA LYS A 86 6.18 -4.70 13.15
C LYS A 86 5.63 -3.96 11.94
N PHE A 87 5.59 -2.63 12.05
CA PHE A 87 5.30 -1.77 10.91
C PHE A 87 6.58 -1.55 10.12
N VAL A 88 6.49 -1.71 8.81
CA VAL A 88 7.51 -1.26 7.87
C VAL A 88 7.51 0.27 7.84
N SER A 89 8.69 0.88 7.72
CA SER A 89 8.87 2.33 7.73
C SER A 89 8.61 2.90 6.34
N ASP A 90 7.51 3.62 6.15
CA ASP A 90 7.29 4.43 4.94
C ASP A 90 8.36 5.52 4.77
N THR A 91 8.86 6.08 5.89
CA THR A 91 9.90 7.11 5.85
C THR A 91 11.22 6.56 5.33
N ASP A 92 11.54 5.29 5.61
CA ASP A 92 12.73 4.64 5.06
C ASP A 92 12.57 4.41 3.55
N ILE A 93 11.38 4.00 3.10
CA ILE A 93 11.06 3.91 1.66
C ILE A 93 11.21 5.28 0.98
N LEU A 94 10.73 6.35 1.60
CA LEU A 94 10.85 7.72 1.08
C LEU A 94 12.29 8.22 1.02
N ALA A 95 13.08 7.98 2.06
CA ALA A 95 14.40 8.59 2.22
C ALA A 95 15.53 7.79 1.56
N CYS A 96 15.41 6.46 1.53
CA CYS A 96 16.51 5.56 1.15
C CYS A 96 16.36 4.99 -0.26
N CYS A 97 15.16 5.07 -0.85
CA CYS A 97 14.96 4.55 -2.18
C CYS A 97 15.50 5.50 -3.26
N LYS A 98 16.54 5.04 -3.97
CA LYS A 98 17.21 5.87 -5.00
C LYS A 98 16.52 5.81 -6.37
N ASN A 99 15.83 4.70 -6.65
CA ASN A 99 15.20 4.41 -7.95
C ASN A 99 13.69 4.12 -7.80
N CYS A 100 13.08 4.53 -6.70
CA CYS A 100 11.63 4.56 -6.55
C CYS A 100 11.21 5.91 -5.97
N GLY A 101 9.96 6.27 -6.19
CA GLY A 101 9.49 7.65 -6.17
C GLY A 101 8.51 7.83 -7.32
N SER A 102 7.90 9.01 -7.42
CA SER A 102 6.97 9.33 -8.51
C SER A 102 5.62 8.60 -8.47
N GLY A 103 5.17 8.13 -7.30
CA GLY A 103 3.80 7.63 -7.13
C GLY A 103 3.58 6.14 -7.34
N TYR A 104 4.64 5.36 -7.51
CA TYR A 104 4.52 3.97 -7.95
C TYR A 104 4.60 2.96 -6.80
N VAL A 105 3.71 1.96 -6.83
CA VAL A 105 3.72 0.77 -5.99
C VAL A 105 3.70 -0.43 -6.94
N TYR A 106 4.86 -1.07 -7.14
CA TYR A 106 4.98 -2.31 -7.92
C TYR A 106 4.57 -3.54 -7.09
#